data_AF-A0A954YXR8-F1
#
_entry.id   AF-A0A954YXR8-F1
#
_cell.length_a   1.000
_cell.length_b   1.000
_cell.length_c   1.000
_cell.angle_alpha   90.00
_cell.angle_beta   90.00
_cell.angle_gamma   90.00
#
_symmetry.space_group_name_H-M   'P 1'
#
loop_
_entity.id
_entity.type
_entity.pdbx_description
1 polymer ?
#
loop_
_entity_poly.entity_id
_entity_poly.type
_entity_poly.pdbx_seq_one_letter_code
_entity_poly.pdbx_strand_id
1 'polypeptide(L)'
;MSILKRYMNWLHTRWPAGRVEKLPEVNEDGTTNIPGLRIVGDLTGVPLLKFAADSGARAVASIADETDFTAGAGGDDVVDIAIIGGGVSGIAAAIEARRRNLSVEVFEAQDSFATIKDFPKGKPIYTYPTEMRPAGELSLTADVKEDLVEELERQRKSAG
;
A
#
# COMPACT_ATOMS: atom_id res chain seq x y z
N MET A 1 -8.96 -44.19 15.01
CA MET A 1 -8.90 -43.00 14.13
C MET A 1 -8.62 -43.49 12.71
N SER A 2 -9.50 -43.24 11.74
CA SER A 2 -9.35 -43.71 10.34
C SER A 2 -8.06 -43.17 9.68
N ILE A 3 -7.45 -43.97 8.79
CA ILE A 3 -6.29 -43.59 7.97
C ILE A 3 -6.55 -42.30 7.17
N LEU A 4 -7.76 -42.15 6.63
CA LEU A 4 -8.20 -40.95 5.91
C LEU A 4 -8.15 -39.70 6.81
N LYS A 5 -8.56 -39.84 8.08
CA LYS A 5 -8.56 -38.74 9.05
C LYS A 5 -7.14 -38.34 9.45
N ARG A 6 -6.21 -39.30 9.56
CA ARG A 6 -4.78 -39.01 9.78
C ARG A 6 -4.16 -38.33 8.57
N TYR A 7 -4.48 -38.79 7.36
CA TYR A 7 -3.99 -38.23 6.11
C TYR A 7 -4.49 -36.78 5.90
N MET A 8 -5.78 -36.51 6.11
CA MET A 8 -6.33 -35.15 6.06
C MET A 8 -5.71 -34.21 7.09
N ASN A 9 -5.53 -34.69 8.33
CA ASN A 9 -4.89 -33.89 9.38
C ASN A 9 -3.42 -33.58 9.09
N TRP A 10 -2.71 -34.50 8.41
CA TRP A 10 -1.34 -34.29 7.95
C TRP A 10 -1.29 -33.30 6.78
N LEU A 11 -2.19 -33.42 5.79
CA LEU A 11 -2.34 -32.48 4.67
C LEU A 11 -2.62 -31.05 5.13
N HIS A 12 -3.44 -30.85 6.16
CA HIS A 12 -3.74 -29.53 6.71
C HIS A 12 -2.56 -28.88 7.45
N THR A 13 -1.42 -29.58 7.60
CA THR A 13 -0.15 -29.15 8.24
C THR A 13 -0.26 -28.49 9.61
N ARG A 14 -1.44 -28.50 10.25
CA ARG A 14 -1.75 -27.64 11.40
C ARG A 14 -1.39 -26.17 11.15
N TRP A 15 -1.52 -25.70 9.91
CA TRP A 15 -1.53 -24.26 9.66
C TRP A 15 -2.54 -23.64 10.63
N PRO A 16 -2.21 -22.51 11.29
CA PRO A 16 -3.13 -21.88 12.20
C PRO A 16 -4.38 -21.50 11.41
N ALA A 17 -5.41 -22.34 11.50
CA ALA A 17 -6.78 -21.96 11.25
C ALA A 17 -7.21 -21.11 12.46
N GLY A 18 -6.58 -19.93 12.57
CA GLY A 18 -6.95 -18.92 13.54
C GLY A 18 -8.37 -18.44 13.28
N ARG A 19 -8.84 -17.52 14.11
CA ARG A 19 -10.03 -16.75 13.73
C ARG A 19 -9.73 -16.04 12.41
N VAL A 20 -10.70 -16.05 11.49
CA VAL A 20 -10.61 -15.22 10.29
C VAL A 20 -10.39 -13.79 10.76
N GLU A 21 -9.27 -13.20 10.37
CA GLU A 21 -8.98 -11.79 10.65
C GLU A 21 -10.08 -10.96 9.99
N LYS A 22 -10.69 -10.07 10.78
CA LYS A 22 -11.73 -9.19 10.26
C LYS A 22 -11.04 -8.07 9.49
N LEU A 23 -11.21 -8.07 8.18
CA LEU A 23 -10.80 -6.95 7.35
C LEU A 23 -11.76 -5.76 7.58
N PRO A 24 -11.27 -4.52 7.43
CA PRO A 24 -12.14 -3.36 7.38
C PRO A 24 -13.14 -3.47 6.22
N GLU A 25 -14.33 -2.90 6.39
CA GLU A 25 -15.26 -2.71 5.27
C GLU A 25 -14.76 -1.52 4.43
N VAL A 26 -14.46 -1.79 3.16
CA VAL A 26 -13.88 -0.82 2.22
C VAL A 26 -14.64 -0.91 0.91
N ASN A 27 -15.02 0.25 0.36
CA ASN A 27 -15.60 0.32 -0.98
C ASN A 27 -14.52 0.17 -2.05
N GLU A 28 -14.91 -0.04 -3.30
CA GLU A 28 -13.98 -0.21 -4.43
C GLU A 28 -13.03 0.97 -4.64
N ASP A 29 -13.44 2.19 -4.25
CA ASP A 29 -12.65 3.41 -4.35
C ASP A 29 -11.75 3.67 -3.12
N GLY A 30 -11.72 2.72 -2.18
CA GLY A 30 -10.95 2.82 -0.94
C GLY A 30 -11.66 3.56 0.19
N THR A 31 -12.86 4.11 0.00
CA THR A 31 -13.59 4.80 1.08
C THR A 31 -14.04 3.84 2.18
N THR A 32 -14.14 4.39 3.38
CA THR A 32 -14.64 3.69 4.57
C THR A 32 -15.92 4.35 5.09
N ASN A 33 -16.48 3.83 6.18
CA ASN A 33 -17.58 4.48 6.89
C ASN A 33 -17.15 5.74 7.67
N ILE A 34 -15.86 6.07 7.69
CA ILE A 34 -15.31 7.27 8.32
C ILE A 34 -14.93 8.28 7.21
N PRO A 35 -15.56 9.46 7.16
CA PRO A 35 -15.20 10.51 6.21
C PRO A 35 -13.73 10.91 6.31
N GLY A 36 -13.07 11.15 5.16
CA GLY A 36 -11.65 11.47 5.09
C GLY A 36 -10.69 10.29 5.32
N LEU A 37 -11.19 9.10 5.70
CA LEU A 37 -10.37 7.90 5.84
C LEU A 37 -10.52 6.98 4.63
N ARG A 38 -9.39 6.69 3.97
CA ARG A 38 -9.29 5.74 2.87
C ARG A 38 -8.31 4.60 3.17
N ILE A 39 -8.58 3.43 2.61
CA ILE A 39 -7.74 2.24 2.71
C ILE A 39 -7.18 1.90 1.32
N VAL A 40 -5.88 1.66 1.26
CA VAL A 40 -5.12 1.44 0.02
C VAL A 40 -4.12 0.30 0.15
N GLY A 41 -3.58 -0.18 -0.97
CA GLY A 41 -2.64 -1.29 -0.97
C GLY A 41 -3.29 -2.64 -0.65
N ASP A 42 -2.51 -3.54 -0.05
CA ASP A 42 -2.88 -4.94 0.14
C ASP A 42 -4.13 -5.15 1.01
N LEU A 43 -4.47 -4.18 1.87
CA LEU A 43 -5.71 -4.21 2.66
C LEU A 43 -6.98 -4.18 1.81
N THR A 44 -6.88 -3.76 0.54
CA THR A 44 -7.99 -3.83 -0.44
C THR A 44 -8.18 -5.23 -1.03
N GLY A 45 -7.31 -6.19 -0.69
CA GLY A 45 -7.46 -7.60 -1.03
C GLY A 45 -6.69 -8.08 -2.28
N VAL A 46 -6.02 -7.18 -3.01
CA VAL A 46 -5.21 -7.54 -4.20
C VAL A 46 -3.74 -7.16 -3.98
N PRO A 47 -2.86 -8.12 -3.62
CA PRO A 47 -1.47 -7.85 -3.26
C PRO A 47 -0.56 -7.75 -4.50
N LEU A 48 -0.81 -6.78 -5.38
CA LEU A 48 0.02 -6.51 -6.56
C LEU A 48 0.61 -5.10 -6.49
N LEU A 49 1.90 -4.98 -6.76
CA LEU A 49 2.67 -3.73 -6.61
C LEU A 49 2.05 -2.55 -7.38
N LYS A 50 1.58 -2.79 -8.62
CA LYS A 50 0.96 -1.73 -9.44
C LYS A 50 -0.39 -1.29 -8.88
N PHE A 51 -1.21 -2.20 -8.38
CA PHE A 51 -2.46 -1.84 -7.72
C PHE A 51 -2.20 -1.12 -6.38
N ALA A 52 -1.16 -1.51 -5.64
CA ALA A 52 -0.76 -0.81 -4.43
C ALA A 52 -0.33 0.63 -4.72
N ALA A 53 0.52 0.85 -5.73
CA ALA A 53 0.93 2.18 -6.15
C ALA A 53 -0.27 3.02 -6.66
N ASP A 54 -1.10 2.43 -7.52
CA ASP A 54 -2.27 3.09 -8.12
C ASP A 54 -3.29 3.52 -7.05
N SER A 55 -3.66 2.61 -6.14
CA SER A 55 -4.63 2.89 -5.08
C SER A 55 -4.15 4.00 -4.14
N GLY A 56 -2.86 4.02 -3.78
CA GLY A 56 -2.27 5.08 -2.96
C GLY A 56 -2.40 6.46 -3.60
N ALA A 57 -1.98 6.59 -4.87
CA ALA A 57 -2.08 7.84 -5.60
C ALA A 57 -3.55 8.27 -5.82
N ARG A 58 -4.43 7.34 -6.21
CA ARG A 58 -5.86 7.65 -6.41
C ARG A 58 -6.56 8.11 -5.14
N ALA A 59 -6.21 7.54 -3.98
CA ALA A 59 -6.82 7.94 -2.72
C ALA A 59 -6.55 9.41 -2.40
N VAL A 60 -5.30 9.86 -2.52
CA VAL A 60 -4.94 11.26 -2.30
C VAL A 60 -5.56 12.16 -3.38
N ALA A 61 -5.53 11.73 -4.64
CA ALA A 61 -6.17 12.46 -5.71
C ALA A 61 -7.67 12.69 -5.44
N SER A 62 -8.36 11.65 -4.97
CA SER A 62 -9.79 11.71 -4.68
C SER A 62 -10.07 12.60 -3.47
N ILE A 63 -9.31 12.46 -2.37
CA ILE A 63 -9.44 13.34 -1.18
C ILE A 63 -9.25 14.80 -1.57
N ALA A 64 -8.23 15.10 -2.37
CA ALA A 64 -7.94 16.47 -2.79
C ALA A 64 -9.02 17.07 -3.71
N ASP A 65 -9.81 16.22 -4.38
CA ASP A 65 -10.89 16.62 -5.29
C ASP A 65 -12.28 16.59 -4.58
N GLU A 66 -12.35 16.22 -3.29
CA GLU A 66 -13.59 16.25 -2.49
C GLU A 66 -14.04 17.70 -2.20
N THR A 67 -15.35 17.95 -2.22
CA THR A 67 -15.91 19.31 -2.11
C THR A 67 -15.76 19.93 -0.73
N ASP A 68 -15.62 19.11 0.29
CA ASP A 68 -15.44 19.48 1.70
C ASP A 68 -13.97 19.44 2.15
N PHE A 69 -13.04 19.08 1.26
CA PHE A 69 -11.61 19.16 1.52
C PHE A 69 -11.09 20.58 1.28
N THR A 70 -10.30 21.09 2.21
CA THR A 70 -9.63 22.39 2.09
C THR A 70 -8.23 22.29 2.65
N ALA A 71 -7.22 22.46 1.79
CA ALA A 71 -5.83 22.43 2.19
C ALA A 71 -5.53 23.52 3.23
N GLY A 72 -4.80 23.16 4.29
CA GLY A 72 -4.43 24.02 5.41
C GLY A 72 -5.58 24.34 6.38
N ALA A 73 -6.77 23.73 6.23
CA ALA A 73 -7.92 24.03 7.08
C ALA A 73 -7.69 23.69 8.57
N GLY A 74 -6.77 22.76 8.86
CA GLY A 74 -6.40 22.37 10.22
C GLY A 74 -5.45 23.32 10.96
N GLY A 75 -4.88 24.32 10.28
CA GLY A 75 -3.84 25.21 10.81
C GLY A 75 -2.43 24.60 10.76
N ASP A 76 -1.44 25.33 11.29
CA ASP A 76 -0.01 25.01 11.12
C ASP A 76 0.44 23.69 11.79
N ASP A 77 -0.28 23.23 12.81
CA ASP A 77 0.03 22.01 13.57
C ASP A 77 -0.67 20.75 13.02
N VAL A 78 -1.39 20.87 11.89
CA VAL A 78 -2.19 19.78 11.32
C VAL A 78 -1.82 19.60 9.85
N VAL A 79 -1.40 18.38 9.50
CA VAL A 79 -1.13 18.00 8.11
C VAL A 79 -2.43 17.73 7.34
N ASP A 80 -2.43 18.05 6.06
CA ASP A 80 -3.56 17.79 5.16
C ASP A 80 -3.80 16.29 4.97
N ILE A 81 -2.72 15.52 4.88
CA ILE A 81 -2.74 14.07 4.66
C ILE A 81 -1.83 13.38 5.67
N ALA A 82 -2.39 12.48 6.48
CA ALA A 82 -1.63 11.58 7.34
C ALA A 82 -1.68 10.16 6.75
N ILE A 83 -0.52 9.54 6.56
CA ILE A 83 -0.39 8.22 5.94
C ILE A 83 0.13 7.22 6.96
N ILE A 84 -0.62 6.14 7.16
CA ILE A 84 -0.21 5.05 8.06
C ILE A 84 0.34 3.89 7.22
N GLY A 85 1.65 3.67 7.31
CA GLY A 85 2.40 2.66 6.57
C GLY A 85 3.25 3.26 5.43
N GLY A 86 4.55 2.99 5.46
CA GLY A 86 5.57 3.39 4.50
C GLY A 86 5.88 2.32 3.44
N GLY A 87 4.86 1.55 3.04
CA GLY A 87 4.94 0.60 1.93
C GLY A 87 4.78 1.28 0.56
N VAL A 88 4.59 0.48 -0.50
CA VAL A 88 4.42 1.01 -1.87
C VAL A 88 3.23 1.94 -1.99
N SER A 89 2.07 1.57 -1.44
CA SER A 89 0.86 2.39 -1.48
C SER A 89 1.01 3.69 -0.69
N GLY A 90 1.58 3.61 0.52
CA GLY A 90 1.80 4.78 1.37
C GLY A 90 2.79 5.77 0.76
N ILE A 91 3.89 5.29 0.18
CA ILE A 91 4.84 6.19 -0.49
C ILE A 91 4.25 6.74 -1.80
N ALA A 92 3.48 5.95 -2.56
CA ALA A 92 2.78 6.48 -3.74
C ALA A 92 1.79 7.60 -3.37
N ALA A 93 1.04 7.41 -2.27
CA ALA A 93 0.17 8.44 -1.71
C ALA A 93 0.96 9.70 -1.30
N ALA A 94 2.10 9.53 -0.61
CA ALA A 94 2.93 10.64 -0.17
C ALA A 94 3.48 11.46 -1.36
N ILE A 95 3.94 10.78 -2.41
CA ILE A 95 4.42 11.42 -3.65
C ILE A 95 3.29 12.23 -4.29
N GLU A 96 2.08 11.66 -4.40
CA GLU A 96 0.93 12.35 -4.98
C GLU A 96 0.49 13.56 -4.13
N ALA A 97 0.52 13.45 -2.80
CA ALA A 97 0.20 14.56 -1.90
C ALA A 97 1.15 15.73 -2.10
N ARG A 98 2.46 15.46 -2.15
CA ARG A 98 3.49 16.48 -2.40
C ARG A 98 3.33 17.12 -3.79
N ARG A 99 3.03 16.32 -4.80
CA ARG A 99 2.77 16.81 -6.18
C ARG A 99 1.60 17.81 -6.21
N ARG A 100 0.63 17.64 -5.33
CA ARG A 100 -0.52 18.54 -5.15
C ARG A 100 -0.26 19.70 -4.19
N ASN A 101 0.96 19.86 -3.68
CA ASN A 101 1.35 20.85 -2.67
C ASN A 101 0.57 20.72 -1.35
N LEU A 102 0.20 19.50 -0.97
CA LEU A 102 -0.42 19.20 0.32
C LEU A 102 0.65 18.88 1.36
N SER A 103 0.43 19.33 2.60
CA SER A 103 1.24 18.91 3.74
C SER A 103 0.97 17.44 4.07
N VAL A 104 2.03 16.65 4.21
CA VAL A 104 1.90 15.19 4.37
C VAL A 104 2.93 14.63 5.33
N GLU A 105 2.50 13.71 6.18
CA GLU A 105 3.36 12.91 7.04
C GLU A 105 3.10 11.41 6.87
N VAL A 106 4.18 10.63 6.83
CA VAL A 106 4.14 9.17 6.72
C VAL A 106 4.62 8.56 8.04
N PHE A 107 3.74 7.79 8.66
CA PHE A 107 4.02 7.05 9.89
C PHE A 107 4.30 5.60 9.55
N GLU A 108 5.56 5.17 9.68
CA GLU A 108 5.99 3.79 9.48
C GLU A 108 6.56 3.23 10.80
N ALA A 109 6.15 2.02 11.15
CA ALA A 109 6.53 1.36 12.39
C ALA A 109 7.94 0.75 12.33
N GLN A 110 8.41 0.40 11.14
CA GLN A 110 9.74 -0.15 10.85
C GLN A 110 10.49 0.78 9.88
N ASP A 111 11.07 0.22 8.82
CA ASP A 111 11.67 0.96 7.72
C ASP A 111 10.69 1.07 6.55
N SER A 112 10.84 2.12 5.73
CA SER A 112 10.13 2.21 4.45
C SER A 112 10.37 0.95 3.61
N PHE A 113 9.32 0.43 2.98
CA PHE A 113 9.36 -0.78 2.16
C PHE A 113 9.84 -2.05 2.90
N ALA A 114 9.70 -2.14 4.23
CA ALA A 114 10.15 -3.30 5.04
C ALA A 114 9.77 -4.65 4.42
N THR A 115 8.51 -4.84 4.03
CA THR A 115 8.02 -6.10 3.41
C THR A 115 8.81 -6.50 2.17
N ILE A 116 9.19 -5.53 1.33
CA ILE A 116 9.95 -5.80 0.10
C ILE A 116 11.41 -6.10 0.46
N LYS A 117 11.99 -5.37 1.42
CA LYS A 117 13.36 -5.60 1.90
C LYS A 117 13.54 -7.02 2.47
N ASP A 118 12.53 -7.50 3.19
CA ASP A 118 12.50 -8.82 3.84
C ASP A 118 12.26 -9.99 2.88
N PHE A 119 11.95 -9.73 1.61
CA PHE A 119 11.87 -10.81 0.63
C PHE A 119 13.22 -11.55 0.48
N PRO A 120 13.19 -12.86 0.16
CA PRO A 120 14.40 -13.63 -0.12
C PRO A 120 15.28 -12.96 -1.18
N LYS A 121 16.60 -13.09 -1.01
CA LYS A 121 17.58 -12.57 -1.97
C LYS A 121 17.30 -13.12 -3.37
N GLY A 122 17.32 -12.26 -4.39
CA GLY A 122 17.07 -12.66 -5.78
C GLY A 122 15.64 -13.11 -6.07
N LYS A 123 14.67 -12.75 -5.22
CA LYS A 123 13.25 -13.03 -5.49
C LYS A 123 12.84 -12.33 -6.80
N PRO A 124 12.30 -13.06 -7.79
CA PRO A 124 11.75 -12.46 -8.99
C PRO A 124 10.55 -11.57 -8.65
N ILE A 125 10.52 -10.39 -9.26
CA ILE A 125 9.44 -9.42 -9.15
C ILE A 125 8.64 -9.44 -10.44
N TYR A 126 7.33 -9.64 -10.31
CA TYR A 126 6.42 -9.63 -11.43
C TYR A 126 5.50 -8.42 -11.33
N THR A 127 5.74 -7.42 -12.17
CA THR A 127 4.96 -6.18 -12.21
C THR A 127 3.70 -6.32 -13.08
N TYR A 128 2.86 -7.31 -12.75
CA TYR A 128 1.55 -7.46 -13.40
C TYR A 128 0.54 -6.45 -12.85
N PRO A 129 -0.41 -5.98 -13.68
CA PRO A 129 -0.53 -6.21 -15.13
C PRO A 129 0.50 -5.39 -15.95
N THR A 130 1.10 -5.95 -17.00
CA THR A 130 2.20 -5.30 -17.74
C THR A 130 1.78 -3.98 -18.39
N GLU A 131 0.60 -3.92 -18.98
CA GLU A 131 0.07 -2.72 -19.66
C GLU A 131 -0.46 -1.66 -18.70
N MET A 132 -0.74 -2.03 -17.45
CA MET A 132 -1.24 -1.09 -16.45
C MET A 132 -0.16 -0.05 -16.12
N ARG A 133 -0.52 1.21 -16.22
CA ARG A 133 0.24 2.34 -15.66
C ARG A 133 -0.50 2.79 -14.40
N PRO A 134 0.11 2.66 -13.21
CA PRO A 134 -0.52 3.15 -12.00
C PRO A 134 -0.72 4.66 -12.08
N ALA A 135 -1.75 5.17 -11.41
CA ALA A 135 -1.87 6.59 -11.13
C ALA A 135 -0.66 7.11 -10.33
N GLY A 136 -0.35 8.40 -10.47
CA GLY A 136 0.82 9.02 -9.85
C GLY A 136 2.12 8.79 -10.64
N GLU A 137 3.24 9.12 -10.00
CA GLU A 137 4.57 9.12 -10.62
C GLU A 137 5.44 7.91 -10.25
N LEU A 138 4.98 7.07 -9.31
CA LEU A 138 5.77 5.93 -8.84
C LEU A 138 5.88 4.86 -9.93
N SER A 139 7.09 4.69 -10.44
CA SER A 139 7.45 3.70 -11.45
C SER A 139 7.92 2.39 -10.82
N LEU A 140 7.49 1.28 -11.42
CA LEU A 140 7.82 -0.09 -11.00
C LEU A 140 8.29 -0.86 -12.24
N THR A 141 9.60 -0.96 -12.44
CA THR A 141 10.20 -1.58 -13.63
C THR A 141 11.17 -2.71 -13.32
N ALA A 142 11.64 -2.81 -12.08
CA ALA A 142 12.53 -3.87 -11.64
C ALA A 142 11.91 -5.28 -11.73
N ASP A 143 12.75 -6.25 -12.10
CA ASP A 143 12.41 -7.68 -12.23
C ASP A 143 12.98 -8.54 -11.08
N VAL A 144 13.78 -7.94 -10.19
CA VAL A 144 14.36 -8.56 -9.02
C VAL A 144 14.24 -7.66 -7.79
N LYS A 145 14.16 -8.27 -6.60
CA LYS A 145 13.95 -7.58 -5.32
C LYS A 145 14.93 -6.42 -5.08
N GLU A 146 16.22 -6.67 -5.23
CA GLU A 146 17.26 -5.70 -4.90
C GLU A 146 17.11 -4.41 -5.73
N ASP A 147 16.94 -4.56 -7.04
CA ASP A 147 16.72 -3.46 -7.97
C ASP A 147 15.41 -2.72 -7.67
N LEU A 148 14.36 -3.44 -7.27
CA LEU A 148 13.09 -2.84 -6.87
C LEU A 148 13.26 -1.95 -5.63
N VAL A 149 13.99 -2.43 -4.61
CA VAL A 149 14.24 -1.64 -3.39
C VAL A 149 15.03 -0.38 -3.72
N GLU A 150 16.07 -0.48 -4.56
CA GLU A 150 16.85 0.68 -4.99
C GLU A 150 16.01 1.66 -5.82
N GLU A 151 15.20 1.16 -6.76
CA GLU A 151 14.29 1.96 -7.58
C GLU A 151 13.29 2.74 -6.71
N LEU A 152 12.68 2.10 -5.72
CA LEU A 152 11.70 2.70 -4.81
C LEU A 152 12.32 3.70 -3.84
N GLU A 153 13.46 3.38 -3.22
CA GLU A 153 14.15 4.29 -2.30
C GLU A 153 14.66 5.54 -3.00
N ARG A 154 15.14 5.42 -4.24
CA ARG A 154 15.54 6.56 -5.06
C ARG A 154 14.35 7.48 -5.33
N GLN A 155 13.21 6.93 -5.74
CA GLN A 155 12.00 7.71 -6.02
C GLN A 155 11.44 8.40 -4.76
N ARG A 156 11.43 7.68 -3.62
CA ARG A 156 11.05 8.25 -2.32
C ARG A 156 11.93 9.45 -1.97
N LYS A 157 13.25 9.31 -2.10
CA LYS A 157 14.20 10.40 -1.78
C LYS A 157 14.08 11.59 -2.73
N SER A 158 13.81 11.36 -4.01
CA SER A 158 13.63 12.45 -4.98
C SER A 158 12.34 13.24 -4.77
N ALA A 159 11.31 12.62 -4.19
CA ALA A 159 10.05 13.28 -3.89
C ALA A 159 10.09 14.15 -2.61
N GLY A 160 11.14 14.00 -1.79
CA GLY A 160 11.35 14.74 -0.53
C GLY A 160 10.56 14.20 0.66
#